data_AF-A0A504YSB8-F1
#
_entry.id   AF-A0A504YSB8-F1
#
_cell.length_a   1.000
_cell.length_b   1.000
_cell.length_c   1.000
_cell.angle_alpha   90.00
_cell.angle_beta   90.00
_cell.angle_gamma   90.00
#
_symmetry.space_group_name_H-M   'P 1'
#
loop_
_entity.id
_entity.type
_entity.pdbx_description
1 polymer ?
#
loop_
_entity_poly.entity_id
_entity_poly.type
_entity_poly.pdbx_seq_one_letter_code
_entity_poly.pdbx_strand_id
1 'polypeptide(L)'
;MEDYLKQIFDERLLIKVPDAEDRTLTTSTKLLEKDKQLRRIHEDLLQRKDEFQVKMQYFEQRRQELEKKECQLKESLIRFEKFFKENDEKKARALKKLSQERSLQKQRVKEIENLTAEMRILEQKRDKLERVVKSYAKYRDFLVAVLKESEDFSEIPELIHRYDALTANLEDLKARERLNNQQYEQLDGDLRRYREVTYDEKLTLTNELVGMRNKLERYQTKIRQKEQTWEHAREAAVNRISELCTIKAATQNMYKIARTYEKYGEEAHADDVTSQLKIIGDFIVDLVEVTKTLSPRIKEK
;
A
#
# COMPACT_ATOMS: atom_id res chain seq x y z
N MET A 1 124.30 -24.03 -22.83
CA MET A 1 124.30 -24.77 -24.11
C MET A 1 125.70 -24.82 -24.72
N GLU A 2 126.45 -23.71 -24.75
CA GLU A 2 127.87 -23.71 -25.17
C GLU A 2 128.80 -24.55 -24.28
N ASP A 3 128.61 -24.54 -22.96
CA ASP A 3 129.45 -25.35 -22.05
C ASP A 3 129.17 -26.86 -22.18
N TYR A 4 127.94 -27.24 -22.50
CA TYR A 4 127.56 -28.64 -22.73
C TYR A 4 128.10 -29.16 -24.06
N LEU A 5 128.17 -28.29 -25.08
CA LEU A 5 128.78 -28.62 -26.36
C LEU A 5 130.32 -28.64 -26.29
N LYS A 6 130.96 -27.76 -25.50
CA LYS A 6 132.41 -27.86 -25.20
C LYS A 6 132.75 -29.15 -24.46
N GLN A 7 131.94 -29.55 -23.49
CA GLN A 7 132.13 -30.79 -22.74
C GLN A 7 132.02 -32.04 -23.64
N ILE A 8 131.07 -32.06 -24.58
CA ILE A 8 130.94 -33.14 -25.58
C ILE A 8 132.07 -33.11 -26.62
N PHE A 9 132.59 -31.92 -26.97
CA PHE A 9 133.68 -31.76 -27.94
C PHE A 9 135.03 -32.18 -27.34
N ASP A 10 135.30 -31.82 -26.08
CA ASP A 10 136.49 -32.23 -25.36
C ASP A 10 136.50 -33.75 -25.09
N GLU A 11 135.35 -34.36 -24.77
CA GLU A 11 135.24 -35.82 -24.60
C GLU A 11 135.44 -36.61 -25.91
N ARG A 12 135.15 -36.02 -27.07
CA ARG A 12 135.32 -36.68 -28.39
C ARG A 12 136.72 -36.52 -28.99
N LEU A 13 137.54 -35.56 -28.54
CA LEU A 13 138.90 -35.31 -29.04
C LEU A 13 140.03 -35.90 -28.18
N LEU A 14 139.70 -36.60 -27.09
CA LEU A 14 140.66 -37.42 -26.33
C LEU A 14 141.10 -38.64 -27.16
N ILE A 15 142.03 -38.42 -28.08
CA ILE A 15 142.94 -39.45 -28.56
C ILE A 15 143.73 -39.90 -27.33
N LYS A 16 143.30 -41.02 -26.73
CA LYS A 16 144.05 -41.68 -25.65
C LYS A 16 145.47 -41.94 -26.16
N VAL A 17 146.44 -41.22 -25.60
CA VAL A 17 147.87 -41.50 -25.75
C VAL A 17 148.09 -42.92 -25.20
N PRO A 18 148.77 -43.82 -25.94
CA PRO A 18 148.96 -45.18 -25.46
C PRO A 18 149.91 -45.22 -24.26
N ASP A 19 149.49 -45.87 -23.16
CA ASP A 19 150.33 -46.13 -21.98
C ASP A 19 151.59 -46.92 -22.36
N ALA A 20 152.69 -46.71 -21.63
CA ALA A 20 154.05 -47.16 -21.99
C ALA A 20 154.29 -48.68 -22.04
N GLU A 21 153.24 -49.51 -21.95
CA GLU A 21 153.27 -50.97 -22.16
C GLU A 21 152.87 -51.38 -23.61
N ASP A 22 152.52 -50.41 -24.47
CA ASP A 22 151.87 -50.67 -25.77
C ASP A 22 152.83 -50.92 -26.97
N ARG A 23 154.12 -51.15 -26.72
CA ARG A 23 155.17 -51.38 -27.74
C ARG A 23 155.68 -52.83 -27.85
N THR A 24 155.26 -53.73 -26.98
CA THR A 24 155.67 -55.16 -27.01
C THR A 24 154.50 -56.14 -27.08
N LEU A 25 153.28 -55.65 -27.26
CA LEU A 25 152.08 -56.46 -27.48
C LEU A 25 151.85 -56.69 -28.99
N THR A 26 151.92 -57.95 -29.43
CA THR A 26 151.57 -58.40 -30.79
C THR A 26 150.18 -57.92 -31.19
N THR A 27 149.92 -57.68 -32.47
CA THR A 27 148.59 -57.30 -33.02
C THR A 27 147.41 -58.10 -32.42
N SER A 28 147.68 -59.35 -32.03
CA SER A 28 146.75 -60.26 -31.37
C SER A 28 146.28 -59.85 -29.96
N THR A 29 147.07 -59.13 -29.16
CA THR A 29 146.71 -58.74 -27.78
C THR A 29 145.99 -57.38 -27.71
N LYS A 30 146.31 -56.44 -28.62
CA LYS A 30 145.50 -55.22 -28.85
C LYS A 30 144.11 -55.55 -29.37
N LEU A 31 144.03 -56.55 -30.26
CA LEU A 31 142.76 -57.12 -30.70
C LEU A 31 141.97 -57.69 -29.51
N LEU A 32 142.64 -58.41 -28.60
CA LEU A 32 142.04 -58.99 -27.40
C LEU A 32 141.48 -57.93 -26.43
N GLU A 33 142.19 -56.82 -26.24
CA GLU A 33 141.72 -55.71 -25.40
C GLU A 33 140.58 -54.93 -26.05
N LYS A 34 140.64 -54.69 -27.36
CA LYS A 34 139.53 -54.11 -28.11
C LYS A 34 138.31 -55.04 -28.13
N ASP A 35 138.50 -56.36 -28.20
CA ASP A 35 137.45 -57.36 -28.04
C ASP A 35 136.87 -57.40 -26.63
N LYS A 36 137.69 -57.21 -25.59
CA LYS A 36 137.21 -57.06 -24.20
C LYS A 36 136.43 -55.75 -24.01
N GLN A 37 136.89 -54.64 -24.59
CA GLN A 37 136.19 -53.35 -24.58
C GLN A 37 134.88 -53.42 -25.37
N LEU A 38 134.89 -54.05 -26.55
CA LEU A 38 133.69 -54.30 -27.35
C LEU A 38 132.70 -55.20 -26.62
N ARG A 39 133.18 -56.25 -25.92
CA ARG A 39 132.33 -57.08 -25.06
C ARG A 39 131.71 -56.31 -23.90
N ARG A 40 132.48 -55.48 -23.19
CA ARG A 40 131.95 -54.62 -22.11
C ARG A 40 130.93 -53.61 -22.63
N ILE A 41 131.24 -52.92 -23.73
CA ILE A 41 130.31 -51.98 -24.36
C ILE A 41 129.07 -52.72 -24.84
N HIS A 42 129.20 -53.93 -25.38
CA HIS A 42 128.07 -54.76 -25.82
C HIS A 42 127.20 -55.21 -24.65
N GLU A 43 127.81 -55.62 -23.53
CA GLU A 43 127.13 -55.95 -22.28
C GLU A 43 126.39 -54.72 -21.69
N ASP A 44 127.03 -53.55 -21.64
CA ASP A 44 126.40 -52.29 -21.19
C ASP A 44 125.23 -51.88 -22.11
N LEU A 45 125.37 -52.08 -23.42
CA LEU A 45 124.34 -51.75 -24.41
C LEU A 45 123.16 -52.73 -24.33
N LEU A 46 123.43 -54.01 -24.06
CA LEU A 46 122.42 -55.02 -23.74
C LEU A 46 121.68 -54.67 -22.44
N GLN A 47 122.40 -54.34 -21.37
CA GLN A 47 121.78 -53.92 -20.10
C GLN A 47 120.91 -52.67 -20.29
N ARG A 48 121.40 -51.67 -21.04
CA ARG A 48 120.64 -50.43 -21.31
C ARG A 48 119.43 -50.66 -22.21
N LYS A 49 119.52 -51.63 -23.13
CA LYS A 49 118.38 -52.10 -23.95
C LYS A 49 117.34 -52.80 -23.08
N ASP A 50 117.75 -53.65 -22.16
CA ASP A 50 116.86 -54.35 -21.22
C ASP A 50 116.18 -53.36 -20.26
N GLU A 51 116.93 -52.40 -19.70
CA GLU A 51 116.39 -51.32 -18.87
C GLU A 51 115.40 -50.44 -19.62
N PHE A 52 115.69 -50.11 -20.89
CA PHE A 52 114.78 -49.36 -21.75
C PHE A 52 113.51 -50.17 -22.05
N GLN A 53 113.64 -51.48 -22.30
CA GLN A 53 112.51 -52.37 -22.54
C GLN A 53 111.60 -52.47 -21.31
N VAL A 54 112.17 -52.61 -20.10
CA VAL A 54 111.40 -52.61 -18.84
C VAL A 54 110.69 -51.27 -18.62
N LYS A 55 111.38 -50.15 -18.82
CA LYS A 55 110.76 -48.81 -18.74
C LYS A 55 109.64 -48.65 -19.76
N MET A 56 109.80 -49.19 -20.98
CA MET A 56 108.76 -49.12 -22.00
C MET A 56 107.54 -49.96 -21.65
N GLN A 57 107.73 -51.16 -21.10
CA GLN A 57 106.62 -51.96 -20.57
C GLN A 57 105.91 -51.25 -19.43
N TYR A 58 106.63 -50.60 -18.52
CA TYR A 58 106.05 -49.82 -17.43
C TYR A 58 105.22 -48.63 -17.96
N PHE A 59 105.75 -47.86 -18.91
CA PHE A 59 105.01 -46.74 -19.50
C PHE A 59 103.78 -47.20 -20.28
N GLU A 60 103.86 -48.33 -20.99
CA GLU A 60 102.73 -48.93 -21.69
C GLU A 60 101.64 -49.38 -20.70
N GLN A 61 102.01 -50.07 -19.61
CA GLN A 61 101.08 -50.42 -18.54
C GLN A 61 100.45 -49.18 -17.92
N ARG A 62 101.24 -48.14 -17.63
CA ARG A 62 100.76 -46.90 -17.05
C ARG A 62 99.81 -46.14 -17.99
N ARG A 63 100.09 -46.15 -19.30
CA ARG A 63 99.21 -45.60 -20.33
C ARG A 63 97.87 -46.34 -20.34
N GLN A 64 97.89 -47.67 -20.36
CA GLN A 64 96.67 -48.49 -20.32
C GLN A 64 95.85 -48.28 -19.04
N GLU A 65 96.50 -48.11 -17.87
CA GLU A 65 95.81 -47.76 -16.62
C GLU A 65 95.14 -46.39 -16.69
N LEU A 66 95.82 -45.39 -17.26
CA LEU A 66 95.28 -44.05 -17.41
C LEU A 66 94.08 -44.03 -18.36
N GLU A 67 94.17 -44.73 -19.49
CA GLU A 67 93.04 -44.89 -20.43
C GLU A 67 91.84 -45.56 -19.76
N LYS A 68 92.06 -46.63 -18.97
CA LYS A 68 90.98 -47.27 -18.20
C LYS A 68 90.33 -46.31 -17.21
N LYS A 69 91.12 -45.52 -16.47
CA LYS A 69 90.61 -44.51 -15.53
C LYS A 69 89.84 -43.41 -16.26
N GLU A 70 90.33 -42.96 -17.41
CA GLU A 70 89.65 -41.95 -18.23
C GLU A 70 88.30 -42.47 -18.74
N CYS A 71 88.24 -43.71 -19.23
CA CYS A 71 86.99 -44.37 -19.61
C CYS A 71 86.00 -44.46 -18.43
N GLN A 72 86.46 -44.90 -17.25
CA GLN A 72 85.63 -44.98 -16.05
C GLN A 72 85.08 -43.61 -15.63
N LEU A 73 85.90 -42.56 -15.71
CA LEU A 73 85.49 -41.18 -15.43
C LEU A 73 84.43 -40.71 -16.42
N LYS A 74 84.64 -40.91 -17.73
CA LYS A 74 83.67 -40.57 -18.77
C LYS A 74 82.33 -41.28 -18.55
N GLU A 75 82.36 -42.58 -18.26
CA GLU A 75 81.15 -43.33 -17.94
C GLU A 75 80.46 -42.81 -16.67
N SER A 76 81.23 -42.49 -15.62
CA SER A 76 80.68 -41.95 -14.39
C SER A 76 79.99 -40.60 -14.62
N LEU A 77 80.57 -39.76 -15.48
CA LEU A 77 80.03 -38.46 -15.83
C LEU A 77 78.71 -38.59 -16.59
N ILE A 78 78.62 -39.50 -17.56
CA ILE A 78 77.36 -39.84 -18.25
C ILE A 78 76.32 -40.35 -17.26
N ARG A 79 76.70 -41.22 -16.31
CA ARG A 79 75.79 -41.71 -15.25
C ARG A 79 75.30 -40.58 -14.35
N PHE A 80 76.17 -39.66 -13.95
CA PHE A 80 75.80 -38.49 -13.14
C PHE A 80 74.88 -37.54 -13.91
N GLU A 81 75.18 -37.23 -15.16
CA GLU A 81 74.30 -36.41 -16.00
C GLU A 81 72.91 -37.04 -16.14
N LYS A 82 72.84 -38.35 -16.36
CA LYS A 82 71.56 -39.07 -16.41
C LYS A 82 70.83 -39.01 -15.07
N PHE A 83 71.54 -39.20 -13.96
CA PHE A 83 70.98 -39.09 -12.62
C PHE A 83 70.44 -37.68 -12.33
N PHE A 84 71.18 -36.62 -12.68
CA PHE A 84 70.72 -35.24 -12.51
C PHE A 84 69.45 -34.97 -13.32
N LYS A 85 69.42 -35.38 -14.60
CA LYS A 85 68.22 -35.26 -15.45
C LYS A 85 67.02 -35.98 -14.84
N GLU A 86 67.17 -37.24 -14.44
CA GLU A 86 66.08 -38.01 -13.81
C GLU A 86 65.63 -37.42 -12.47
N ASN A 87 66.56 -36.90 -11.66
CA ASN A 87 66.24 -36.26 -10.39
C ASN A 87 65.46 -34.95 -10.61
N ASP A 88 65.92 -34.12 -11.54
CA ASP A 88 65.24 -32.87 -11.90
C ASP A 88 63.85 -33.15 -12.47
N GLU A 89 63.68 -34.18 -13.30
CA GLU A 89 62.37 -34.61 -13.77
C GLU A 89 61.46 -35.11 -12.63
N LYS A 90 62.01 -35.86 -11.66
CA LYS A 90 61.26 -36.31 -10.47
C LYS A 90 60.85 -35.10 -9.62
N LYS A 91 61.75 -34.14 -9.41
CA LYS A 91 61.48 -32.90 -8.68
C LYS A 91 60.43 -32.04 -9.39
N ALA A 92 60.55 -31.87 -10.71
CA ALA A 92 59.58 -31.14 -11.52
C ALA A 92 58.18 -31.79 -11.47
N ARG A 93 58.10 -33.12 -11.59
CA ARG A 93 56.84 -33.87 -11.43
C ARG A 93 56.24 -33.70 -10.04
N ALA A 94 57.05 -33.83 -8.99
CA ALA A 94 56.59 -33.66 -7.61
C ALA A 94 56.07 -32.23 -7.35
N LEU A 95 56.78 -31.20 -7.84
CA LEU A 95 56.36 -29.81 -7.71
C LEU A 95 55.07 -29.53 -8.49
N LYS A 96 54.94 -30.07 -9.71
CA LYS A 96 53.70 -29.95 -10.50
C LYS A 96 52.52 -30.64 -9.81
N LYS A 97 52.72 -31.84 -9.26
CA LYS A 97 51.68 -32.54 -8.51
C LYS A 97 51.28 -31.75 -7.26
N LEU A 98 52.26 -31.23 -6.51
CA LEU A 98 51.99 -30.40 -5.33
C LEU A 98 51.20 -29.13 -5.68
N SER A 99 51.53 -28.45 -6.77
CA SER A 99 50.80 -27.24 -7.19
C SER A 99 49.37 -27.55 -7.63
N GLN A 100 49.16 -28.65 -8.35
CA GLN A 100 47.83 -29.13 -8.73
C GLN A 100 46.99 -29.50 -7.51
N GLU A 101 47.53 -30.27 -6.57
CA GLU A 101 46.83 -30.65 -5.33
C GLU A 101 46.47 -29.41 -4.49
N ARG A 102 47.38 -28.44 -4.37
CA ARG A 102 47.09 -27.17 -3.68
C ARG A 102 45.98 -26.38 -4.36
N SER A 103 45.93 -26.37 -5.70
CA SER A 103 44.86 -25.70 -6.44
C SER A 103 43.52 -26.40 -6.22
N LEU A 104 43.50 -27.74 -6.31
CA LEU A 104 42.30 -28.54 -6.09
C LEU A 104 41.79 -28.38 -4.65
N GLN A 105 42.69 -28.42 -3.66
CA GLN A 105 42.35 -28.18 -2.26
C GLN A 105 41.68 -26.81 -2.08
N LYS A 106 42.25 -25.74 -2.67
CA LYS A 106 41.64 -24.40 -2.62
C LYS A 106 40.24 -24.37 -3.24
N GLN A 107 40.02 -25.05 -4.35
CA GLN A 107 38.70 -25.15 -4.98
C GLN A 107 37.70 -25.87 -4.06
N ARG A 108 38.10 -27.01 -3.49
CA ARG A 108 37.25 -27.79 -2.57
C ARG A 108 36.92 -27.04 -1.29
N VAL A 109 37.86 -26.29 -0.72
CA VAL A 109 37.57 -25.46 0.46
C VAL A 109 36.51 -24.40 0.14
N LYS A 110 36.63 -23.70 -1.00
CA LYS A 110 35.60 -22.73 -1.42
C LYS A 110 34.24 -23.37 -1.65
N GLU A 111 34.22 -24.56 -2.25
CA GLU A 111 32.99 -25.32 -2.46
C GLU A 111 32.34 -25.71 -1.13
N ILE A 112 33.12 -26.17 -0.15
CA ILE A 112 32.65 -26.45 1.21
C ILE A 112 32.10 -25.19 1.87
N GLU A 113 32.79 -24.06 1.78
CA GLU A 113 32.33 -22.78 2.34
C GLU A 113 30.98 -22.36 1.74
N ASN A 114 30.84 -22.45 0.41
CA ASN A 114 29.60 -22.11 -0.29
C ASN A 114 28.45 -23.04 0.12
N LEU A 115 28.66 -24.36 0.09
CA LEU A 115 27.64 -25.34 0.46
C LEU A 115 27.24 -25.19 1.93
N THR A 116 28.19 -24.91 2.82
CA THR A 116 27.90 -24.68 4.25
C THR A 116 27.05 -23.42 4.44
N ALA A 117 27.32 -22.35 3.67
CA ALA A 117 26.49 -21.14 3.70
C ALA A 117 25.06 -21.41 3.18
N GLU A 118 24.92 -22.15 2.09
CA GLU A 118 23.62 -22.55 1.54
C GLU A 118 22.82 -23.42 2.52
N MET A 119 23.46 -24.42 3.13
CA MET A 119 22.84 -25.26 4.16
C MET A 119 22.30 -24.41 5.30
N ARG A 120 23.08 -23.45 5.80
CA ARG A 120 22.65 -22.56 6.88
C ARG A 120 21.42 -21.72 6.50
N ILE A 121 21.35 -21.24 5.25
CA ILE A 121 20.18 -20.50 4.74
C ILE A 121 18.94 -21.41 4.70
N LEU A 122 19.11 -22.64 4.22
CA LEU A 122 18.01 -23.61 4.14
C LEU A 122 17.52 -24.04 5.53
N GLU A 123 18.43 -24.24 6.49
CA GLU A 123 18.09 -24.52 7.89
C GLU A 123 17.28 -23.38 8.50
N GLN A 124 17.69 -22.12 8.29
CA GLN A 124 16.92 -20.97 8.77
C GLN A 124 15.52 -20.91 8.14
N LYS A 125 15.38 -21.24 6.84
CA LYS A 125 14.07 -21.31 6.18
C LYS A 125 13.22 -22.43 6.76
N ARG A 126 13.78 -23.62 6.97
CA ARG A 126 13.12 -24.74 7.63
C ARG A 126 12.62 -24.34 9.01
N ASP A 127 13.47 -23.73 9.84
CA ASP A 127 13.12 -23.35 11.22
C ASP A 127 12.04 -22.26 11.27
N LYS A 128 12.01 -21.37 10.27
CA LYS A 128 10.91 -20.40 10.12
C LYS A 128 9.61 -21.10 9.76
N LEU A 129 9.62 -21.99 8.77
CA LEU A 129 8.44 -22.74 8.35
C LEU A 129 7.93 -23.63 9.48
N GLU A 130 8.81 -24.29 10.22
CA GLU A 130 8.43 -25.15 11.34
C GLU A 130 7.76 -24.36 12.47
N ARG A 131 8.26 -23.15 12.78
CA ARG A 131 7.59 -22.24 13.72
C ARG A 131 6.20 -21.84 13.26
N VAL A 132 6.03 -21.58 11.97
CA VAL A 132 4.73 -21.25 11.37
C VAL A 132 3.78 -22.45 11.43
N VAL A 133 4.24 -23.65 11.09
CA VAL A 133 3.42 -24.86 11.21
C VAL A 133 3.01 -25.12 12.66
N LYS A 134 3.94 -24.96 13.62
CA LYS A 134 3.64 -25.07 15.05
C LYS A 134 2.64 -24.03 15.53
N SER A 135 2.70 -22.79 15.03
CA SER A 135 1.73 -21.75 15.40
C SER A 135 0.33 -22.05 14.84
N TYR A 136 0.24 -22.73 13.69
CA TYR A 136 -1.04 -23.16 13.11
C TYR A 136 -1.61 -24.46 13.69
N ALA A 137 -0.82 -25.24 14.43
CA ALA A 137 -1.25 -26.52 15.01
C ALA A 137 -2.52 -26.38 15.87
N LYS A 138 -2.62 -25.31 16.68
CA LYS A 138 -3.80 -25.04 17.51
C LYS A 138 -5.10 -24.90 16.70
N TYR A 139 -5.04 -24.30 15.51
CA TYR A 139 -6.23 -24.14 14.66
C TYR A 139 -6.60 -25.46 13.98
N ARG A 140 -5.60 -26.24 13.54
CA ARG A 140 -5.83 -27.59 13.05
C ARG A 140 -6.49 -28.45 14.12
N ASP A 141 -5.95 -28.45 15.33
CA ASP A 141 -6.46 -29.27 16.44
C ASP A 141 -7.89 -28.84 16.82
N PHE A 142 -8.17 -27.54 16.80
CA PHE A 142 -9.54 -27.02 16.93
C PHE A 142 -10.47 -27.52 15.82
N LEU A 143 -10.08 -27.43 14.54
CA LEU A 143 -10.89 -27.90 13.42
C LEU A 143 -11.15 -29.41 13.48
N VAL A 144 -10.16 -30.20 13.92
CA VAL A 144 -10.33 -31.63 14.17
C VAL A 144 -11.30 -31.87 15.32
N ALA A 145 -11.27 -31.07 16.39
CA ALA A 145 -12.22 -31.20 17.50
C ALA A 145 -13.65 -30.88 17.04
N VAL A 146 -13.85 -29.80 16.28
CA VAL A 146 -15.16 -29.44 15.71
C VAL A 146 -15.67 -30.53 14.77
N LEU A 147 -14.81 -31.10 13.93
CA LEU A 147 -15.18 -32.21 13.05
C LEU A 147 -15.60 -33.46 13.83
N LYS A 148 -15.01 -33.73 14.99
CA LYS A 148 -15.41 -34.86 15.85
C LYS A 148 -16.75 -34.65 16.54
N GLU A 149 -17.09 -33.41 16.87
CA GLU A 149 -18.38 -33.06 17.47
C GLU A 149 -19.50 -32.94 16.43
N SER A 150 -19.16 -32.72 15.17
CA SER A 150 -20.11 -32.60 14.08
C SER A 150 -20.36 -33.95 13.40
N GLU A 151 -21.63 -34.35 13.31
CA GLU A 151 -22.04 -35.56 12.58
C GLU A 151 -22.23 -35.31 11.07
N ASP A 152 -22.31 -34.04 10.66
CA ASP A 152 -22.70 -33.63 9.30
C ASP A 152 -21.53 -33.51 8.32
N PHE A 153 -20.28 -33.49 8.81
CA PHE A 153 -19.08 -33.28 7.99
C PHE A 153 -18.10 -34.43 8.17
N SER A 154 -17.53 -34.90 7.06
CA SER A 154 -16.55 -35.98 7.05
C SER A 154 -15.11 -35.45 7.01
N GLU A 155 -14.91 -34.27 6.42
CA GLU A 155 -13.58 -33.68 6.28
C GLU A 155 -13.55 -32.19 6.64
N ILE A 156 -12.39 -31.71 7.12
CA ILE A 156 -12.16 -30.29 7.46
C ILE A 156 -12.46 -29.33 6.28
N PRO A 157 -12.11 -29.63 5.01
CA PRO A 157 -12.45 -28.76 3.89
C PRO A 157 -13.96 -28.54 3.73
N GLU A 158 -14.80 -29.53 4.03
CA GLU A 158 -16.26 -29.39 3.96
C GLU A 158 -16.77 -28.38 4.99
N LEU A 159 -16.21 -28.42 6.21
CA LEU A 159 -16.51 -27.45 7.27
C LEU A 159 -16.12 -26.02 6.85
N ILE A 160 -14.95 -25.87 6.22
CA ILE A 160 -14.48 -24.58 5.70
C ILE A 160 -15.40 -24.08 4.59
N HIS A 161 -15.74 -24.92 3.61
CA HIS A 161 -16.65 -24.55 2.53
C HIS A 161 -18.04 -24.15 3.06
N ARG A 162 -18.55 -24.87 4.06
CA ARG A 162 -19.81 -24.49 4.72
C ARG A 162 -19.70 -23.14 5.41
N TYR A 163 -18.63 -22.90 6.15
CA TYR A 163 -18.37 -21.62 6.79
C TYR A 163 -18.28 -20.48 5.77
N ASP A 164 -17.56 -20.68 4.67
CA ASP A 164 -17.41 -19.69 3.60
C ASP A 164 -18.77 -19.38 2.96
N ALA A 165 -19.56 -20.41 2.64
CA ALA A 165 -20.89 -20.24 2.09
C ALA A 165 -21.83 -19.51 3.05
N LEU A 166 -21.79 -19.83 4.35
CA LEU A 166 -22.59 -19.14 5.37
C LEU A 166 -22.14 -17.68 5.54
N THR A 167 -20.83 -17.42 5.50
CA THR A 167 -20.27 -16.08 5.62
C THR A 167 -20.67 -15.23 4.43
N ALA A 168 -20.54 -15.76 3.21
CA ALA A 168 -20.98 -15.08 1.99
C ALA A 168 -22.50 -14.79 2.02
N ASN A 169 -23.31 -15.78 2.40
CA ASN A 169 -24.76 -15.57 2.54
C ASN A 169 -25.11 -14.51 3.60
N LEU A 170 -24.36 -14.47 4.70
CA LEU A 170 -24.55 -13.47 5.75
C LEU A 170 -24.14 -12.07 5.30
N GLU A 171 -23.09 -11.95 4.50
CA GLU A 171 -22.69 -10.68 3.86
C GLU A 171 -23.76 -10.20 2.89
N ASP A 172 -24.27 -11.09 2.04
CA ASP A 172 -25.36 -10.78 1.10
C ASP A 172 -26.63 -10.35 1.84
N LEU A 173 -26.99 -11.04 2.92
CA LEU A 173 -28.17 -10.70 3.72
C LEU A 173 -28.01 -9.33 4.39
N LYS A 174 -26.83 -9.04 4.95
CA LYS A 174 -26.52 -7.71 5.51
C LYS A 174 -26.55 -6.62 4.45
N ALA A 175 -26.08 -6.89 3.24
CA ALA A 175 -26.14 -5.93 2.14
C ALA A 175 -27.60 -5.64 1.74
N ARG A 176 -28.44 -6.68 1.64
CA ARG A 176 -29.88 -6.54 1.38
C ARG A 176 -30.61 -5.80 2.49
N GLU A 177 -30.29 -6.10 3.75
CA GLU A 177 -30.85 -5.39 4.91
C GLU A 177 -30.51 -3.89 4.87
N ARG A 178 -29.25 -3.54 4.59
CA ARG A 178 -28.83 -2.14 4.43
C ARG A 178 -29.61 -1.44 3.32
N LEU A 179 -29.77 -2.08 2.16
CA LEU A 179 -30.54 -1.52 1.06
C LEU A 179 -32.01 -1.31 1.44
N ASN A 180 -32.61 -2.30 2.09
CA ASN A 180 -34.01 -2.23 2.51
C ASN A 180 -34.21 -1.10 3.54
N ASN A 181 -33.30 -0.98 4.53
CA ASN A 181 -33.34 0.10 5.51
C ASN A 181 -33.21 1.48 4.86
N GLN A 182 -32.34 1.63 3.85
CA GLN A 182 -32.24 2.88 3.08
C GLN A 182 -33.56 3.20 2.36
N GLN A 183 -34.22 2.19 1.76
CA GLN A 183 -35.51 2.36 1.11
C GLN A 183 -36.62 2.74 2.11
N TYR A 184 -36.64 2.10 3.28
CA TYR A 184 -37.57 2.46 4.36
C TYR A 184 -37.35 3.88 4.86
N GLU A 185 -36.10 4.30 5.06
CA GLU A 185 -35.76 5.66 5.50
C GLU A 185 -36.17 6.71 4.47
N GLN A 186 -35.96 6.42 3.18
CA GLN A 186 -36.45 7.27 2.08
C GLN A 186 -37.97 7.38 2.09
N LEU A 187 -38.68 6.25 2.19
CA LEU A 187 -40.14 6.24 2.19
C LEU A 187 -40.73 6.93 3.43
N ASP A 188 -40.14 6.75 4.61
CA ASP A 188 -40.54 7.45 5.82
C ASP A 188 -40.30 8.96 5.70
N GLY A 189 -39.17 9.35 5.10
CA GLY A 189 -38.86 10.75 4.77
C GLY A 189 -39.90 11.38 3.84
N ASP A 190 -40.25 10.69 2.76
CA ASP A 190 -41.26 11.17 1.79
C ASP A 190 -42.66 11.25 2.42
N LEU A 191 -43.01 10.28 3.25
CA LEU A 191 -44.29 10.26 3.97
C LEU A 191 -44.38 11.39 5.00
N ARG A 192 -43.29 11.71 5.72
CA ARG A 192 -43.23 12.87 6.62
C ARG A 192 -43.44 14.17 5.85
N ARG A 193 -42.73 14.35 4.72
CA ARG A 193 -42.89 15.53 3.85
C ARG A 193 -44.33 15.67 3.36
N TYR A 194 -44.95 14.57 2.90
CA TYR A 194 -46.34 14.60 2.47
C TYR A 194 -47.30 14.99 3.61
N ARG A 195 -47.08 14.48 4.83
CA ARG A 195 -47.86 14.87 6.01
C ARG A 195 -47.68 16.34 6.39
N GLU A 196 -46.47 16.88 6.31
CA GLU A 196 -46.19 18.30 6.56
C GLU A 196 -46.91 19.17 5.55
N VAL A 197 -46.77 18.88 4.25
CA VAL A 197 -47.44 19.63 3.17
C VAL A 197 -48.97 19.61 3.34
N THR A 198 -49.55 18.42 3.56
CA THR A 198 -51.02 18.31 3.75
C THR A 198 -51.50 18.98 5.03
N TYR A 199 -50.71 18.98 6.10
CA TYR A 199 -51.02 19.69 7.33
C TYR A 199 -51.00 21.21 7.10
N ASP A 200 -49.98 21.71 6.41
CA ASP A 200 -49.87 23.12 6.04
C ASP A 200 -51.03 23.56 5.14
N GLU A 201 -51.40 22.76 4.13
CA GLU A 201 -52.58 22.98 3.29
C GLU A 201 -53.87 23.01 4.11
N LYS A 202 -54.03 22.09 5.06
CA LYS A 202 -55.20 22.10 5.95
C LYS A 202 -55.24 23.36 6.81
N LEU A 203 -54.08 23.81 7.30
CA LEU A 203 -53.96 25.02 8.11
C LEU A 203 -54.30 26.27 7.29
N THR A 204 -53.81 26.38 6.06
CA THR A 204 -54.14 27.50 5.16
C THR A 204 -55.64 27.54 4.86
N LEU A 205 -56.25 26.42 4.48
CA LEU A 205 -57.70 26.32 4.26
C LEU A 205 -58.51 26.66 5.51
N THR A 206 -58.05 26.24 6.69
CA THR A 206 -58.71 26.57 7.96
C THR A 206 -58.67 28.07 8.22
N ASN A 207 -57.53 28.71 7.98
CA ASN A 207 -57.38 30.17 8.12
C ASN A 207 -58.29 30.93 7.14
N GLU A 208 -58.38 30.47 5.89
CA GLU A 208 -59.31 31.04 4.90
C GLU A 208 -60.77 30.91 5.34
N LEU A 209 -61.16 29.73 5.84
CA LEU A 209 -62.51 29.46 6.34
C LEU A 209 -62.87 30.38 7.52
N VAL A 210 -61.95 30.56 8.48
CA VAL A 210 -62.12 31.53 9.57
C VAL A 210 -62.26 32.95 9.04
N GLY A 211 -61.45 33.33 8.04
CA GLY A 211 -61.57 34.62 7.35
C GLY A 211 -62.95 34.83 6.72
N MET A 212 -63.51 33.82 6.06
CA MET A 212 -64.85 33.87 5.48
C MET A 212 -65.96 33.92 6.54
N ARG A 213 -65.84 33.15 7.63
CA ARG A 213 -66.78 33.20 8.77
C ARG A 213 -66.83 34.59 9.40
N ASN A 214 -65.67 35.20 9.64
CA ASN A 214 -65.58 36.55 10.18
C ASN A 214 -66.23 37.58 9.25
N LYS A 215 -66.10 37.41 7.92
CA LYS A 215 -66.82 38.27 6.95
C LYS A 215 -68.33 38.07 7.05
N LEU A 216 -68.80 36.82 7.08
CA LEU A 216 -70.23 36.51 7.22
C LEU A 216 -70.83 37.14 8.48
N GLU A 217 -70.16 36.98 9.64
CA GLU A 217 -70.61 37.52 10.92
C GLU A 217 -70.66 39.05 10.92
N ARG A 218 -69.70 39.71 10.26
CA ARG A 218 -69.73 41.16 10.04
C ARG A 218 -70.93 41.58 9.19
N TYR A 219 -71.27 40.85 8.14
CA TYR A 219 -72.45 41.15 7.33
C TYR A 219 -73.75 40.89 8.10
N GLN A 220 -73.85 39.79 8.84
CA GLN A 220 -75.00 39.49 9.69
C GLN A 220 -75.22 40.55 10.77
N THR A 221 -74.15 40.99 11.44
CA THR A 221 -74.22 42.09 12.41
C THR A 221 -74.71 43.39 11.76
N LYS A 222 -74.21 43.73 10.56
CA LYS A 222 -74.68 44.91 9.80
C LYS A 222 -76.16 44.80 9.39
N ILE A 223 -76.60 43.62 8.97
CA ILE A 223 -78.00 43.35 8.62
C ILE A 223 -78.87 43.54 9.86
N ARG A 224 -78.51 42.92 10.98
CA ARG A 224 -79.25 43.04 12.25
C ARG A 224 -79.35 44.48 12.74
N GLN A 225 -78.27 45.27 12.61
CA GLN A 225 -78.30 46.70 12.92
C GLN A 225 -79.28 47.47 12.03
N LYS A 226 -79.31 47.19 10.73
CA LYS A 226 -80.27 47.81 9.80
C LYS A 226 -81.71 47.37 10.05
N GLU A 227 -81.93 46.11 10.40
CA GLU A 227 -83.25 45.60 10.78
C GLU A 227 -83.75 46.29 12.05
N GLN A 228 -82.89 46.45 13.06
CA GLN A 228 -83.24 47.19 14.27
C GLN A 228 -83.61 48.64 13.99
N THR A 229 -82.83 49.36 13.17
CA THR A 229 -83.17 50.75 12.82
C THR A 229 -84.44 50.84 11.99
N TRP A 230 -84.69 49.89 11.10
CA TRP A 230 -85.93 49.80 10.34
C TRP A 230 -87.14 49.50 11.23
N GLU A 231 -87.01 48.59 12.20
CA GLU A 231 -88.07 48.25 13.13
C GLU A 231 -88.44 49.46 14.01
N HIS A 232 -87.45 50.19 14.53
CA HIS A 232 -87.70 51.43 15.25
C HIS A 232 -88.41 52.49 14.38
N ALA A 233 -88.00 52.65 13.12
CA ALA A 233 -88.67 53.56 12.19
C ALA A 233 -90.12 53.10 11.91
N ARG A 234 -90.34 51.80 11.78
CA ARG A 234 -91.67 51.19 11.59
C ARG A 234 -92.56 51.41 12.82
N GLU A 235 -92.08 51.11 14.01
CA GLU A 235 -92.80 51.35 15.27
C GLU A 235 -93.17 52.82 15.42
N ALA A 236 -92.24 53.74 15.13
CA ALA A 236 -92.51 55.17 15.13
C ALA A 236 -93.61 55.56 14.13
N ALA A 237 -93.59 54.97 12.92
CA ALA A 237 -94.63 55.19 11.91
C ALA A 237 -96.00 54.63 12.36
N VAL A 238 -96.04 53.42 12.92
CA VAL A 238 -97.27 52.81 13.44
C VAL A 238 -97.86 53.63 14.59
N ASN A 239 -97.04 54.08 15.53
CA ASN A 239 -97.47 54.97 16.62
C ASN A 239 -98.07 56.26 16.07
N ARG A 240 -97.41 56.89 15.09
CA ARG A 240 -97.90 58.12 14.46
C ARG A 240 -99.20 57.90 13.67
N ILE A 241 -99.35 56.76 12.99
CA ILE A 241 -100.62 56.37 12.35
C ILE A 241 -101.71 56.18 13.40
N SER A 242 -101.41 55.51 14.51
CA SER A 242 -102.36 55.32 15.62
C SER A 242 -102.80 56.66 16.21
N GLU A 243 -101.88 57.59 16.46
CA GLU A 243 -102.20 58.96 16.89
C GLU A 243 -103.09 59.70 15.89
N LEU A 244 -102.81 59.57 14.58
CA LEU A 244 -103.66 60.16 13.55
C LEU A 244 -105.06 59.52 13.53
N CYS A 245 -105.15 58.20 13.71
CA CYS A 245 -106.42 57.49 13.80
C CYS A 245 -107.23 57.90 15.05
N THR A 246 -106.59 58.07 16.20
CA THR A 246 -107.27 58.53 17.43
C THR A 246 -107.72 59.98 17.30
N ILE A 247 -106.89 60.86 16.75
CA ILE A 247 -107.28 62.24 16.43
C ILE A 247 -108.49 62.24 15.49
N LYS A 248 -108.42 61.49 14.38
CA LYS A 248 -109.53 61.36 13.43
C LYS A 248 -110.81 60.87 14.10
N ALA A 249 -110.73 59.84 14.94
CA ALA A 249 -111.89 59.32 15.68
C ALA A 249 -112.45 60.35 16.69
N ALA A 250 -111.59 61.05 17.42
CA ALA A 250 -111.99 62.11 18.36
C ALA A 250 -112.64 63.29 17.62
N THR A 251 -112.07 63.74 16.50
CA THR A 251 -112.65 64.74 15.61
C THR A 251 -114.01 64.29 15.10
N GLN A 252 -114.13 63.06 14.58
CA GLN A 252 -115.41 62.53 14.11
C GLN A 252 -116.45 62.51 15.24
N ASN A 253 -116.07 62.11 16.45
CA ASN A 253 -116.96 62.10 17.61
C ASN A 253 -117.40 63.52 18.01
N MET A 254 -116.47 64.48 18.08
CA MET A 254 -116.79 65.88 18.38
C MET A 254 -117.64 66.53 17.29
N TYR A 255 -117.38 66.23 16.02
CA TYR A 255 -118.18 66.70 14.88
C TYR A 255 -119.61 66.19 14.97
N LYS A 256 -119.80 64.90 15.30
CA LYS A 256 -121.14 64.34 15.57
C LYS A 256 -121.85 65.10 16.69
N ILE A 257 -121.17 65.43 17.78
CA ILE A 257 -121.74 66.22 18.89
C ILE A 257 -122.13 67.62 18.43
N ALA A 258 -121.25 68.36 17.75
CA ALA A 258 -121.54 69.69 17.22
C ALA A 258 -122.78 69.67 16.31
N ARG A 259 -122.88 68.64 15.45
CA ARG A 259 -124.02 68.45 14.55
C ARG A 259 -125.32 68.06 15.25
N THR A 260 -125.26 67.49 16.46
CA THR A 260 -126.46 67.20 17.27
C THR A 260 -127.08 68.45 17.91
N TYR A 261 -126.30 69.52 18.11
CA TYR A 261 -126.76 70.68 18.88
C TYR A 261 -127.42 71.80 18.06
N GLU A 262 -127.27 71.79 16.75
CA GLU A 262 -128.08 72.49 15.74
C GLU A 262 -127.43 72.08 14.40
N LYS A 263 -128.15 72.05 13.27
CA LYS A 263 -127.58 71.62 11.97
C LYS A 263 -126.58 72.65 11.42
N TYR A 264 -125.41 72.75 12.06
CA TYR A 264 -124.33 73.66 11.72
C TYR A 264 -123.54 73.17 10.50
N GLY A 265 -123.47 74.01 9.46
CA GLY A 265 -122.64 73.82 8.27
C GLY A 265 -123.11 72.76 7.27
N GLU A 266 -122.48 72.72 6.08
CA GLU A 266 -122.66 71.65 5.09
C GLU A 266 -122.08 70.31 5.59
N GLU A 267 -122.67 69.20 5.16
CA GLU A 267 -122.28 67.86 5.58
C GLU A 267 -120.86 67.53 5.08
N ALA A 268 -119.91 67.46 6.01
CA ALA A 268 -118.54 67.07 5.71
C ALA A 268 -118.43 65.55 5.55
N HIS A 269 -117.66 65.10 4.55
CA HIS A 269 -117.45 63.68 4.30
C HIS A 269 -116.75 62.99 5.49
N ALA A 270 -117.04 61.71 5.71
CA ALA A 270 -116.54 60.96 6.86
C ALA A 270 -115.01 60.95 6.97
N ASP A 271 -114.31 61.01 5.84
CA ASP A 271 -112.85 60.99 5.76
C ASP A 271 -112.17 62.37 5.74
N ASP A 272 -112.92 63.46 5.63
CA ASP A 272 -112.37 64.82 5.58
C ASP A 272 -112.31 65.46 6.98
N VAL A 273 -111.24 65.11 7.70
CA VAL A 273 -110.97 65.57 9.08
C VAL A 273 -110.82 67.09 9.16
N THR A 274 -110.28 67.73 8.13
CA THR A 274 -110.01 69.17 8.11
C THR A 274 -111.30 69.99 8.11
N SER A 275 -112.24 69.59 7.25
CA SER A 275 -113.56 70.21 7.19
C SER A 275 -114.37 69.95 8.47
N GLN A 276 -114.27 68.75 9.06
CA GLN A 276 -114.89 68.44 10.36
C GLN A 276 -114.33 69.31 11.50
N LEU A 277 -113.01 69.47 11.58
CA LEU A 277 -112.37 70.35 12.57
C LEU A 277 -112.79 71.82 12.40
N LYS A 278 -112.95 72.29 11.16
CA LYS A 278 -113.42 73.66 10.89
C LYS A 278 -114.83 73.88 11.44
N ILE A 279 -115.75 72.95 11.17
CA ILE A 279 -117.13 73.02 11.70
C ILE A 279 -117.15 72.91 13.23
N ILE A 280 -116.33 72.04 13.83
CA ILE A 280 -116.17 72.00 15.30
C ILE A 280 -115.63 73.35 15.82
N GLY A 281 -114.66 73.95 15.12
CA GLY A 281 -114.08 75.24 15.46
C GLY A 281 -115.13 76.36 15.44
N ASP A 282 -115.91 76.46 14.36
CA ASP A 282 -117.01 77.42 14.23
C ASP A 282 -118.05 77.20 15.33
N PHE A 283 -118.43 75.95 15.60
CA PHE A 283 -119.34 75.59 16.71
C PHE A 283 -118.80 75.99 18.10
N ILE A 284 -117.51 75.80 18.36
CA ILE A 284 -116.89 76.21 19.63
C ILE A 284 -116.83 77.74 19.73
N VAL A 285 -116.50 78.45 18.65
CA VAL A 285 -116.49 79.93 18.63
C VAL A 285 -117.88 80.47 18.91
N ASP A 286 -118.91 79.87 18.32
CA ASP A 286 -120.30 80.25 18.57
C ASP A 286 -120.72 79.92 20.00
N LEU A 287 -120.37 78.75 20.56
CA LEU A 287 -120.55 78.44 21.99
C LEU A 287 -119.83 79.45 22.90
N VAL A 288 -118.63 79.90 22.52
CA VAL A 288 -117.86 80.91 23.26
C VAL A 288 -118.50 82.30 23.12
N GLU A 289 -119.07 82.65 21.97
CA GLU A 289 -119.85 83.89 21.78
C GLU A 289 -121.17 83.86 22.55
N VAL A 290 -121.88 82.72 22.56
CA VAL A 290 -123.09 82.51 23.36
C VAL A 290 -122.78 82.59 24.85
N THR A 291 -121.68 81.99 25.31
CA THR A 291 -121.25 82.11 26.71
C THR A 291 -120.74 83.52 27.05
N LYS A 292 -120.06 84.21 26.13
CA LYS A 292 -119.67 85.63 26.31
C LYS A 292 -120.86 86.58 26.33
N THR A 293 -121.92 86.31 25.57
CA THR A 293 -123.19 87.08 25.60
C THR A 293 -124.05 86.74 26.81
N LEU A 294 -123.90 85.54 27.40
CA LEU A 294 -124.47 85.16 28.70
C LEU A 294 -123.63 85.64 29.91
N SER A 295 -122.33 85.89 29.74
CA SER A 295 -121.41 86.36 30.79
C SER A 295 -121.81 87.71 31.44
N PRO A 296 -122.35 88.72 30.73
CA PRO A 296 -122.90 89.90 31.40
C PRO A 296 -124.27 89.66 32.08
N ARG A 297 -124.92 88.50 31.91
CA ARG A 297 -126.21 88.16 32.54
C ARG A 297 -126.11 87.30 33.80
N ILE A 298 -124.90 86.81 34.15
CA ILE A 298 -124.67 85.97 35.34
C ILE A 298 -124.02 86.78 36.50
N LYS A 299 -123.71 88.07 36.31
CA LYS A 299 -123.25 88.97 37.38
C LYS A 299 -124.38 89.70 38.16
N GLU A 300 -125.65 89.35 37.94
CA GLU A 300 -126.79 89.85 38.72
C GLU A 300 -127.57 88.74 39.45
N LYS A 301 -126.88 87.68 39.87
CA LYS A 301 -127.26 86.88 41.03
C LYS A 301 -126.05 86.51 41.86
#